data_AF-A0A368GYT2-F1
#
_entry.id   AF-A0A368GYT2-F1
#
_cell.length_a   1.000
_cell.length_b   1.000
_cell.length_c   1.000
_cell.angle_alpha   90.00
_cell.angle_beta   90.00
_cell.angle_gamma   90.00
#
_symmetry.space_group_name_H-M   'P 1'
#
loop_
_entity.id
_entity.type
_entity.pdbx_description
1 polymer ?
#
loop_
_entity_poly.entity_id
_entity_poly.type
_entity_poly.pdbx_seq_one_letter_code
_entity_poly.pdbx_strand_id
1 'polypeptide(L)'
;TYTVHLAPSTRGRIGRCWASDGKSELELSDNDGCSVQRSGEVWGDFEVSRDQKGTTFLNHIKAWAFPTSNEVNIFCNLHVCVDCEQVSCRSRPRRVPQSQGDAVDPQASDDLAPPIPIRASFRLRRATESQQPTAPPVEMPDVSGGFRALFSLISLTFVMFCL
;
A
#
# COMPACT_ATOMS: atom_id res chain seq x y z
N THR A 1 -0.61 0.78 -1.00
CA THR A 1 0.71 1.05 -0.42
C THR A 1 0.65 0.80 1.06
N TYR A 2 1.79 0.48 1.68
CA TYR A 2 1.92 0.33 3.13
C TYR A 2 2.88 1.40 3.63
N THR A 3 2.47 2.15 4.64
CA THR A 3 3.20 3.33 5.11
C THR A 3 3.36 3.27 6.61
N VAL A 4 4.58 3.49 7.08
CA VAL A 4 4.91 3.65 8.51
C VAL A 4 5.53 5.03 8.70
N HIS A 5 5.06 5.76 9.70
CA HIS A 5 5.54 7.10 10.01
C HIS A 5 6.09 7.14 11.45
N LEU A 6 7.31 7.66 11.60
CA LEU A 6 7.97 7.89 12.88
C LEU A 6 8.11 9.40 13.11
N ALA A 7 7.96 9.82 14.37
CA ALA A 7 8.15 11.21 14.77
C ALA A 7 9.57 11.72 14.48
N PRO A 8 9.79 13.05 14.36
CA PRO A 8 11.09 13.64 13.98
C PRO A 8 12.27 13.23 14.85
N SER A 9 12.05 13.04 16.14
CA SER A 9 13.07 12.65 17.11
C SER A 9 13.31 11.14 17.18
N THR A 10 12.55 10.34 16.42
CA THR A 10 12.60 8.88 16.45
C THR A 10 13.28 8.36 15.19
N ARG A 11 14.36 7.60 15.37
CA ARG A 11 14.96 6.82 14.29
C ARG A 11 14.49 5.38 14.36
N GLY A 12 14.44 4.76 13.19
CA GLY A 12 14.12 3.34 13.09
C GLY A 12 14.41 2.78 11.71
N ARG A 13 14.22 1.47 11.60
CA ARG A 13 14.27 0.73 10.35
C ARG A 13 13.20 -0.35 10.34
N ILE A 14 12.74 -0.71 9.16
CA ILE A 14 11.88 -1.87 8.94
C ILE A 14 12.77 -3.11 8.78
N GLY A 15 12.40 -4.18 9.49
CA GLY A 15 13.01 -5.50 9.37
C GLY A 15 12.11 -6.49 8.62
N ARG A 16 12.03 -7.72 9.14
CA ARG A 16 11.24 -8.81 8.53
C ARG A 16 9.77 -8.46 8.45
N CYS A 17 9.20 -8.68 7.28
CA CYS A 17 7.77 -8.61 7.02
C CYS A 17 7.25 -9.93 6.48
N TRP A 18 6.06 -10.32 6.92
CA TRP A 18 5.37 -11.51 6.44
C TRP A 18 3.87 -11.26 6.36
N ALA A 19 3.19 -12.04 5.54
CA ALA A 19 1.76 -12.05 5.45
C ALA A 19 1.18 -13.37 5.92
N SER A 20 -0.02 -13.33 6.48
CA SER A 20 -0.75 -14.52 6.91
C SER A 20 -2.25 -14.39 6.66
N ASP A 21 -2.88 -15.49 6.25
CA ASP A 21 -4.34 -15.66 6.24
C ASP A 21 -4.85 -16.49 7.45
N GLY A 22 -3.98 -16.73 8.43
CA GLY A 22 -4.25 -17.57 9.60
C GLY A 22 -4.05 -19.08 9.37
N LYS A 23 -3.77 -19.51 8.12
CA LYS A 23 -3.48 -20.91 7.78
C LYS A 23 -2.13 -21.07 7.08
N SER A 24 -1.78 -20.09 6.26
CA SER A 24 -0.59 -20.02 5.44
C SER A 24 0.19 -18.75 5.80
N GLU A 25 1.50 -18.80 5.59
CA GLU A 25 2.37 -17.64 5.71
C GLU A 25 3.15 -17.42 4.42
N LEU A 26 3.41 -16.16 4.09
CA LEU A 26 4.23 -15.75 2.97
C LEU A 26 5.27 -14.73 3.45
N GLU A 27 6.55 -15.05 3.28
CA GLU A 27 7.60 -14.08 3.54
C GLU A 27 7.62 -12.97 2.48
N LEU A 28 7.67 -11.73 2.96
CA LEU A 28 7.65 -10.54 2.12
C LEU A 28 9.03 -9.87 2.09
N SER A 29 9.68 -9.76 3.25
CA SER A 29 11.04 -9.23 3.37
C SER A 29 11.89 -9.99 4.40
N ASP A 30 13.21 -9.88 4.25
CA ASP A 30 14.18 -10.41 5.22
C ASP A 30 14.35 -9.48 6.44
N ASN A 31 15.24 -9.86 7.36
CA ASN A 31 15.52 -9.13 8.61
C ASN A 31 16.02 -7.69 8.42
N ASP A 32 16.45 -7.34 7.21
CA ASP A 32 16.93 -6.01 6.84
C ASP A 32 15.87 -5.19 6.11
N GLY A 33 14.66 -5.75 5.94
CA GLY A 33 13.56 -5.09 5.22
C GLY A 33 13.66 -5.20 3.71
N CYS A 34 14.56 -6.04 3.17
CA CYS A 34 14.69 -6.23 1.73
C CYS A 34 13.72 -7.27 1.21
N SER A 35 13.08 -6.98 0.07
CA SER A 35 12.10 -7.89 -0.52
C SER A 35 12.74 -9.23 -0.89
N VAL A 36 12.12 -10.33 -0.45
CA VAL A 36 12.58 -11.70 -0.79
C VAL A 36 11.85 -12.27 -2.01
N GLN A 37 10.81 -11.57 -2.49
CA GLN A 37 10.00 -12.05 -3.60
C GLN A 37 10.65 -11.77 -4.95
N ARG A 38 10.68 -12.80 -5.80
CA ARG A 38 11.37 -12.78 -7.10
C ARG A 38 10.47 -12.54 -8.31
N SER A 39 9.17 -12.80 -8.18
CA SER A 39 8.21 -12.74 -9.29
C SER A 39 6.82 -12.42 -8.78
N GLY A 40 6.12 -11.52 -9.47
CA GLY A 40 4.79 -11.02 -9.08
C GLY A 40 4.83 -9.58 -8.54
N GLU A 41 5.97 -9.15 -7.97
CA GLU A 41 6.19 -7.80 -7.42
C GLU A 41 5.05 -7.36 -6.48
N VAL A 42 4.57 -8.30 -5.67
CA VAL A 42 3.52 -8.01 -4.70
C VAL A 42 4.07 -7.10 -3.60
N TRP A 43 5.33 -7.30 -3.21
CA TRP A 43 6.02 -6.54 -2.18
C TRP A 43 7.31 -5.91 -2.74
N GLY A 44 7.41 -4.59 -2.65
CA GLY A 44 8.59 -3.83 -3.08
C GLY A 44 9.65 -3.70 -1.99
N ASP A 45 10.73 -2.99 -2.30
CA ASP A 45 11.64 -2.46 -1.27
C ASP A 45 11.03 -1.22 -0.62
N PHE A 46 11.47 -0.89 0.59
CA PHE A 46 11.04 0.33 1.27
C PHE A 46 11.74 1.57 0.72
N GLU A 47 10.96 2.55 0.31
CA GLU A 47 11.41 3.91 0.07
C GLU A 47 11.38 4.68 1.39
N VAL A 48 12.46 5.39 1.69
CA VAL A 48 12.60 6.15 2.95
C VAL A 48 12.70 7.63 2.63
N SER A 49 11.78 8.41 3.18
CA SER A 49 11.85 9.86 3.17
C SER A 49 12.00 10.38 4.60
N ARG A 50 12.89 11.35 4.79
CA ARG A 50 13.11 12.03 6.06
C ARG A 50 12.91 13.52 5.87
N ASP A 51 12.04 14.12 6.67
CA ASP A 51 11.72 15.54 6.64
C ASP A 51 11.56 16.11 8.05
N GLN A 52 11.12 17.37 8.17
CA GLN A 52 10.86 18.00 9.46
C GLN A 52 9.69 17.36 10.25
N LYS A 53 8.83 16.59 9.58
CA LYS A 53 7.67 15.92 10.19
C LYS A 53 8.00 14.52 10.68
N GLY A 54 9.07 13.90 10.19
CA GLY A 54 9.46 12.58 10.63
C GLY A 54 10.24 11.76 9.62
N THR A 55 10.29 10.46 9.88
CA THR A 55 10.73 9.46 8.89
C THR A 55 9.50 8.71 8.38
N THR A 56 9.36 8.62 7.06
CA THR A 56 8.31 7.83 6.42
C THR A 56 8.93 6.67 5.65
N PHE A 57 8.45 5.47 5.94
CA PHE A 57 8.77 4.25 5.20
C PHE A 57 7.57 3.93 4.30
N LEU A 58 7.80 3.85 3.00
CA LEU A 58 6.77 3.56 2.01
C LEU A 58 7.11 2.26 1.29
N ASN A 59 6.16 1.32 1.29
CA ASN A 59 6.23 0.12 0.47
C ASN A 59 5.15 0.13 -0.62
N HIS A 60 5.58 -0.14 -1.84
CA HIS A 60 4.68 -0.33 -2.98
C HIS A 60 4.19 -1.77 -3.02
N ILE A 61 2.89 -1.94 -2.77
CA ILE A 61 2.22 -3.24 -2.72
C ILE A 61 1.19 -3.33 -3.83
N LYS A 62 1.27 -4.40 -4.63
CA LYS A 62 0.21 -4.77 -5.59
C LYS A 62 -0.82 -5.64 -4.89
N ALA A 63 -2.10 -5.49 -5.22
CA ALA A 63 -3.16 -6.29 -4.60
C ALA A 63 -3.02 -7.78 -4.94
N TRP A 64 -3.23 -8.63 -3.94
CA TRP A 64 -3.08 -10.08 -4.02
C TRP A 64 -3.90 -10.76 -2.91
N ALA A 65 -4.04 -12.08 -2.97
CA ALA A 65 -4.70 -12.89 -1.95
C ALA A 65 -4.05 -14.28 -1.86
N PHE A 66 -4.18 -14.92 -0.70
CA PHE A 66 -3.87 -16.34 -0.58
C PHE A 66 -4.91 -17.16 -1.37
N PRO A 67 -4.54 -18.28 -2.02
CA PRO A 67 -5.52 -19.15 -2.68
C PRO A 67 -6.62 -19.67 -1.73
N THR A 68 -6.31 -19.71 -0.44
CA THR A 68 -7.12 -20.24 0.66
C THR A 68 -8.02 -19.20 1.35
N SER A 69 -7.83 -17.90 1.08
CA SER A 69 -8.52 -16.83 1.81
C SER A 69 -8.60 -15.53 1.00
N ASN A 70 -9.67 -14.77 1.19
CA ASN A 70 -9.84 -13.42 0.68
C ASN A 70 -9.32 -12.33 1.64
N GLU A 71 -8.73 -12.73 2.77
CA GLU A 71 -8.15 -11.84 3.77
C GLU A 71 -6.65 -12.04 3.86
N VAL A 72 -5.91 -10.93 3.93
CA VAL A 72 -4.45 -10.90 4.07
C VAL A 72 -4.11 -9.98 5.22
N ASN A 73 -3.40 -10.51 6.22
CA ASN A 73 -2.82 -9.72 7.30
C ASN A 73 -1.32 -9.58 7.04
N ILE A 74 -0.80 -8.35 7.12
CA ILE A 74 0.61 -8.05 6.90
C ILE A 74 1.22 -7.58 8.21
N PHE A 75 2.34 -8.20 8.58
CA PHE A 75 3.09 -7.90 9.79
C PHE A 75 4.51 -7.51 9.41
N CYS A 76 5.07 -6.52 10.12
CA CYS A 76 6.42 -6.04 9.93
C CYS A 76 7.07 -5.74 11.27
N ASN A 77 8.34 -6.12 11.42
CA ASN A 77 9.15 -5.73 12.56
C ASN A 77 9.64 -4.28 12.37
N LEU A 78 9.29 -3.40 13.30
CA LEU A 78 9.83 -2.05 13.38
C LEU A 78 10.90 -2.01 14.47
N HIS A 79 12.15 -1.74 14.08
CA HIS A 79 13.24 -1.53 15.02
C HIS A 79 13.38 -0.03 15.28
N VAL A 80 13.11 0.41 16.51
CA VAL A 80 13.39 1.77 16.97
C VAL A 80 14.77 1.78 17.63
N CYS A 81 15.62 2.73 17.24
CA CYS A 81 17.06 2.69 17.54
C CYS A 81 17.61 4.10 17.72
N VAL A 82 18.75 4.23 18.41
CA VAL A 82 19.48 5.51 18.51
C VAL A 82 20.21 5.80 17.20
N ASP A 83 20.89 4.79 16.66
CA ASP A 83 21.63 4.90 15.41
C ASP A 83 21.40 3.66 14.54
N CYS A 84 20.42 3.76 13.65
CA CYS A 84 20.23 2.79 12.60
C CYS A 84 19.57 3.45 11.39
N GLU A 85 19.82 2.84 10.24
CA GLU A 85 19.29 3.28 8.97
C GLU A 85 18.64 2.12 8.22
N GLN A 86 17.73 2.45 7.31
CA GLN A 86 17.16 1.44 6.43
C GLN A 86 18.23 0.96 5.46
N VAL A 87 18.37 -0.36 5.34
CA VAL A 87 19.30 -0.97 4.40
C VAL A 87 18.85 -0.70 2.97
N SER A 88 19.77 -0.28 2.11
CA SER A 88 19.52 -0.16 0.66
C SER A 88 19.61 -1.54 0.00
N CYS A 89 18.49 -1.99 -0.56
CA CYS A 89 18.35 -3.35 -1.11
C CYS A 89 18.76 -3.46 -2.59
N ARG A 90 19.02 -2.32 -3.26
CA ARG A 90 19.32 -2.22 -4.71
C ARG A 90 20.58 -2.96 -5.17
N SER A 91 21.39 -3.50 -4.25
CA SER A 91 22.68 -4.14 -4.54
C SER A 91 22.78 -5.61 -4.14
N ARG A 92 21.69 -6.24 -3.67
CA ARG A 92 21.76 -7.64 -3.23
C ARG A 92 21.86 -8.59 -4.42
N PRO A 93 22.91 -9.44 -4.50
CA PRO A 93 22.91 -10.57 -5.42
C PRO A 93 21.70 -11.44 -5.11
N ARG A 94 21.01 -11.89 -6.16
CA ARG A 94 19.85 -12.79 -6.10
C ARG A 94 20.19 -14.04 -5.29
N ARG A 95 19.97 -14.02 -3.96
CA ARG A 95 20.18 -15.21 -3.12
C ARG A 95 19.15 -16.25 -3.53
N VAL A 96 19.62 -17.31 -4.19
CA VAL A 96 18.90 -18.57 -4.43
C VAL A 96 18.42 -19.11 -3.07
N PRO A 97 17.20 -19.68 -2.93
CA PRO A 97 16.77 -20.17 -1.64
C PRO A 97 17.65 -21.39 -1.38
N GLN A 98 18.51 -21.33 -0.37
CA GLN A 98 19.19 -22.53 0.09
C GLN A 98 18.12 -23.41 0.72
N SER A 99 17.67 -24.42 -0.02
CA SER A 99 17.08 -25.59 0.59
C SER A 99 18.15 -26.29 1.44
N GLN A 100 17.78 -26.62 2.67
CA GLN A 100 18.46 -27.48 3.66
C GLN A 100 19.52 -26.88 4.59
N GLY A 101 19.29 -27.16 5.88
CA GLY A 101 20.33 -27.40 6.88
C GLY A 101 19.88 -27.04 8.28
N ASP A 102 19.24 -27.97 8.99
CA ASP A 102 19.11 -27.91 10.45
C ASP A 102 20.50 -27.68 11.07
N ALA A 103 20.73 -26.49 11.61
CA ALA A 103 21.86 -26.18 12.46
C ALA A 103 21.29 -25.57 13.74
N VAL A 104 21.13 -26.43 14.74
CA VAL A 104 20.92 -26.02 16.13
C VAL A 104 22.22 -25.35 16.58
N ASP A 105 22.19 -24.03 16.74
CA ASP A 105 23.20 -23.31 17.52
C ASP A 105 22.57 -22.89 18.85
N PRO A 106 22.99 -23.47 19.98
CA PRO A 106 22.53 -23.04 21.28
C PRO A 106 23.34 -21.82 21.70
N GLN A 107 22.62 -20.79 22.18
CA GLN A 107 23.09 -19.70 23.04
C GLN A 107 23.12 -18.30 22.41
N ALA A 108 21.93 -17.69 22.37
CA ALA A 108 21.76 -16.25 22.55
C ALA A 108 20.43 -16.00 23.27
N SER A 109 20.40 -16.25 24.58
CA SER A 109 19.34 -15.72 25.45
C SER A 109 19.64 -14.23 25.67
N ASP A 110 19.23 -13.40 24.71
CA ASP A 110 19.25 -11.96 24.91
C ASP A 110 17.88 -11.53 25.44
N ASP A 111 17.91 -11.03 26.67
CA ASP A 111 16.79 -10.76 27.58
C ASP A 111 16.06 -9.46 27.17
N LEU A 112 15.71 -9.37 25.89
CA LEU A 112 14.98 -8.24 25.33
C LEU A 112 13.48 -8.51 25.45
N ALA A 113 12.77 -7.65 26.17
CA ALA A 113 11.32 -7.65 26.21
C ALA A 113 10.78 -7.78 24.76
N PRO A 114 9.81 -8.67 24.51
CA PRO A 114 9.30 -8.88 23.17
C PRO A 114 8.82 -7.55 22.60
N PRO A 115 9.19 -7.22 21.34
CA PRO A 115 8.82 -5.94 20.75
C PRO A 115 7.30 -5.77 20.80
N ILE A 116 6.84 -4.60 21.25
CA ILE A 116 5.41 -4.29 21.36
C ILE A 116 4.79 -4.37 19.96
N PRO A 117 3.82 -5.27 19.71
CA PRO A 117 3.23 -5.40 18.39
C PRO A 117 2.30 -4.22 18.11
N ILE A 118 2.75 -3.30 17.25
CA ILE A 118 1.88 -2.24 16.71
C ILE A 118 0.99 -2.87 15.64
N ARG A 119 -0.31 -3.05 15.94
CA ARG A 119 -1.30 -3.56 15.00
C ARG A 119 -1.92 -2.41 14.22
N ALA A 120 -1.71 -2.38 12.91
CA ALA A 120 -2.41 -1.48 11.99
C ALA A 120 -3.25 -2.31 11.03
N SER A 121 -4.59 -2.14 11.06
CA SER A 121 -5.51 -2.81 10.14
C SER A 121 -6.02 -1.81 9.11
N PHE A 122 -5.85 -2.12 7.82
CA PHE A 122 -6.48 -1.36 6.74
C PHE A 122 -7.33 -2.30 5.89
N ARG A 123 -8.58 -1.91 5.60
CA ARG A 123 -9.51 -2.70 4.78
C ARG A 123 -9.64 -2.03 3.42
N LEU A 124 -9.05 -2.62 2.38
CA LEU A 124 -9.33 -2.20 1.01
C LEU A 124 -10.67 -2.77 0.56
N ARG A 125 -11.60 -1.90 0.18
CA ARG A 125 -12.80 -2.25 -0.56
C ARG A 125 -12.62 -1.79 -2.01
N ARG A 126 -12.94 -2.67 -2.97
CA ARG A 126 -13.08 -2.26 -4.37
C ARG A 126 -14.24 -1.27 -4.44
N ALA A 127 -14.01 -0.10 -5.03
CA ALA A 127 -15.10 0.76 -5.44
C ALA A 127 -15.83 0.05 -6.58
N THR A 128 -16.97 -0.57 -6.28
CA THR A 128 -17.93 -0.93 -7.32
C THR A 128 -18.61 0.37 -7.69
N GLU A 129 -18.33 0.88 -8.89
CA GLU A 129 -19.12 1.96 -9.46
C GLU A 129 -20.58 1.48 -9.47
N SER A 130 -21.42 2.11 -8.67
CA SER A 130 -22.85 1.87 -8.63
C SER A 130 -23.39 2.26 -10.00
N GLN A 131 -23.48 1.29 -10.91
CA GLN A 131 -24.10 1.46 -12.20
C GLN A 131 -25.56 1.81 -11.93
N GLN A 132 -25.87 3.10 -12.01
CA GLN A 132 -27.20 3.65 -11.88
C GLN A 132 -28.10 2.91 -12.87
N PRO A 133 -29.25 2.33 -12.44
CA PRO A 133 -30.13 1.63 -13.35
C PRO A 133 -30.55 2.60 -14.45
N THR A 134 -30.16 2.32 -15.68
CA THR A 134 -30.63 3.05 -16.86
C THR A 134 -32.16 2.88 -16.89
N ALA A 135 -32.88 3.95 -16.63
CA ALA A 135 -34.34 3.97 -16.78
C ALA A 135 -34.70 3.59 -18.24
N PRO A 136 -35.77 2.81 -18.47
CA PRO A 136 -36.20 2.46 -19.81
C PRO A 136 -36.69 3.71 -20.57
N PRO A 137 -36.64 3.70 -21.92
CA PRO A 137 -37.08 4.83 -22.72
C PRO A 137 -38.58 5.04 -22.53
N VAL A 138 -38.97 6.28 -22.20
CA VAL A 138 -40.35 6.72 -22.11
C VAL A 138 -40.92 6.79 -23.53
N GLU A 139 -41.92 5.96 -23.82
CA GLU A 139 -42.78 6.08 -25.00
C GLU A 139 -43.49 7.45 -24.97
N MET A 140 -43.25 8.27 -25.99
CA MET A 140 -43.99 9.52 -26.19
C MET A 140 -45.27 9.22 -27.00
N PRO A 141 -46.45 9.70 -26.57
CA PRO A 141 -47.64 9.69 -27.41
C PRO A 141 -47.63 10.87 -28.39
N ASP A 142 -48.08 10.57 -29.60
CA ASP A 142 -48.40 11.49 -30.68
C ASP A 142 -49.51 12.47 -30.24
N VAL A 143 -49.21 13.77 -30.15
CA VAL A 143 -50.22 14.84 -30.21
C VAL A 143 -49.68 16.06 -30.96
N SER A 144 -50.35 16.30 -32.06
CA SER A 144 -50.40 17.49 -32.91
C SER A 144 -50.60 18.81 -32.15
N GLY A 145 -49.87 19.86 -32.54
CA GLY A 145 -50.30 21.24 -32.30
C GLY A 145 -49.19 22.30 -32.14
N GLY A 146 -49.03 23.15 -33.16
CA GLY A 146 -48.96 24.61 -32.98
C GLY A 146 -47.68 25.29 -32.46
N PHE A 147 -46.93 25.88 -33.39
CA PHE A 147 -46.51 27.30 -33.43
C PHE A 147 -45.62 27.95 -32.32
N ARG A 148 -44.52 28.57 -32.81
CA ARG A 148 -43.73 29.75 -32.33
C ARG A 148 -42.59 29.47 -31.34
N ALA A 149 -41.33 29.68 -31.77
CA ALA A 149 -40.54 30.93 -31.63
C ALA A 149 -39.63 30.85 -30.37
N LEU A 150 -38.36 31.23 -30.28
CA LEU A 150 -37.43 32.08 -31.03
C LEU A 150 -36.01 31.65 -30.59
N PHE A 151 -35.05 31.55 -31.51
CA PHE A 151 -33.62 31.57 -31.19
C PHE A 151 -33.17 33.02 -30.98
N SER A 152 -32.64 33.36 -29.80
CA SER A 152 -32.00 34.66 -29.50
C SER A 152 -31.48 34.64 -28.05
N LEU A 153 -30.35 35.19 -27.58
CA LEU A 153 -29.13 35.83 -28.10
C LEU A 153 -28.20 36.04 -26.88
N ILE A 154 -26.87 35.96 -27.11
CA ILE A 154 -25.78 36.83 -26.61
C ILE A 154 -25.45 36.95 -25.10
N SER A 155 -24.12 37.07 -24.86
CA SER A 155 -23.40 37.84 -23.82
C SER A 155 -22.77 37.01 -22.68
N LEU A 156 -21.55 37.21 -22.20
CA LEU A 156 -20.65 38.38 -22.20
C LEU A 156 -19.18 37.91 -22.09
N THR A 157 -18.29 38.68 -22.71
CA THR A 157 -16.82 38.63 -22.59
C THR A 157 -16.32 39.00 -21.20
N PHE A 158 -15.27 38.34 -20.71
CA PHE A 158 -14.35 38.95 -19.73
C PHE A 158 -12.90 38.72 -20.13
N VAL A 159 -12.26 39.84 -20.48
CA VAL A 159 -10.83 40.01 -20.69
C VAL A 159 -10.16 40.03 -19.32
N MET A 160 -9.11 39.23 -19.11
CA MET A 160 -8.18 39.45 -18.00
C MET A 160 -6.80 39.76 -18.59
N PHE A 161 -6.42 41.02 -18.43
CA PHE A 161 -5.11 41.58 -18.76
C PHE A 161 -4.02 40.94 -17.87
N CYS A 162 -2.92 40.54 -18.49
CA CYS A 162 -1.62 40.40 -17.82
C CYS A 162 -0.91 41.76 -17.85
N LEU A 163 -0.68 42.35 -16.67
CA LEU A 163 0.55 43.05 -16.22
C LEU A 163 0.30 43.70 -14.86
#